data_AF-A0A6A1WI05-F1
#
_entry.id   AF-A0A6A1WI05-F1
#
_cell.length_a   1.000
_cell.length_b   1.000
_cell.length_c   1.000
_cell.angle_alpha   90.00
_cell.angle_beta   90.00
_cell.angle_gamma   90.00
#
_symmetry.space_group_name_H-M   'P 1'
#
loop_
_entity.id
_entity.type
_entity.pdbx_description
1 polymer ?
#
loop_
_entity_poly.entity_id
_entity_poly.type
_entity_poly.pdbx_seq_one_letter_code
_entity_poly.pdbx_strand_id
1 'polypeptide(L)'
;MLYISGGSTHLISFPEMMLPASLTSLNFGRFPNLEYLASKGFQKLSSLERLTISGCGKLTSLSKDGLPPSIVSLEIYNCPLLEQRCKKEGQEWSKIAHIPYVESEWWILSFEFIRKGRNG
;
A
#
# COMPACT_ATOMS: atom_id res chain seq x y z
N MET A 1 -13.03 7.00 -6.41
CA MET A 1 -11.91 7.19 -5.47
C MET A 1 -12.48 7.25 -4.07
N LEU A 2 -11.88 6.53 -3.11
CA LEU A 2 -12.27 6.54 -1.70
C LEU A 2 -11.08 6.97 -0.84
N TYR A 3 -11.32 7.83 0.13
CA TYR A 3 -10.31 8.28 1.09
C TYR A 3 -10.71 7.83 2.50
N ILE A 4 -9.83 7.07 3.15
CA ILE A 4 -10.00 6.57 4.51
C ILE A 4 -8.84 7.09 5.33
N SER A 5 -9.14 7.98 6.26
CA SER A 5 -8.17 8.39 7.27
C SER A 5 -8.81 8.39 8.64
N GLY A 6 -8.07 7.97 9.67
CA GLY A 6 -8.57 8.08 11.03
C GLY A 6 -7.44 8.00 12.04
N GLY A 7 -7.50 8.80 13.10
CA GLY A 7 -6.56 8.75 14.22
C GLY A 7 -6.83 7.61 15.21
N SER A 8 -7.54 6.56 14.79
CA SER A 8 -7.89 5.45 15.68
C SER A 8 -6.65 4.65 16.04
N THR A 9 -6.38 4.55 17.34
CA THR A 9 -5.29 3.76 17.91
C THR A 9 -5.69 2.30 18.16
N HIS A 10 -6.96 1.94 17.98
CA HIS A 10 -7.44 0.58 18.25
C HIS A 10 -7.45 -0.32 17.01
N LEU A 11 -7.28 0.24 15.81
CA LEU A 11 -7.27 -0.54 14.57
C LEU A 11 -5.89 -1.16 14.33
N ILE A 12 -5.81 -2.48 14.51
CA ILE A 12 -4.61 -3.29 14.24
C ILE A 12 -4.64 -3.87 12.81
N SER A 13 -5.84 -4.10 12.27
CA SER A 13 -6.08 -4.56 10.90
C SER A 13 -7.27 -3.85 10.26
N PHE A 14 -7.21 -3.64 8.94
CA PHE A 14 -8.27 -2.96 8.18
C PHE A 14 -9.42 -3.91 7.79
N PRO A 15 -10.70 -3.52 7.96
CA PRO A 15 -11.85 -4.33 7.58
C PRO A 15 -12.17 -4.20 6.08
N GLU A 16 -11.64 -5.11 5.27
CA GLU A 16 -11.81 -5.11 3.81
C GLU A 16 -13.27 -5.33 3.34
N MET A 17 -14.09 -5.97 4.18
CA MET A 17 -15.46 -6.41 3.84
C MET A 17 -16.45 -5.27 3.56
N MET A 18 -16.03 -4.01 3.69
CA MET A 18 -16.88 -2.84 3.48
C MET A 18 -16.55 -2.05 2.20
N LEU A 19 -15.56 -2.48 1.43
CA LEU A 19 -15.14 -1.77 0.23
C LEU A 19 -15.92 -2.23 -1.02
N PRO A 20 -16.41 -1.31 -1.87
CA PRO A 20 -17.08 -1.68 -3.10
C PRO A 20 -16.11 -2.30 -4.10
N ALA A 21 -16.51 -3.38 -4.77
CA ALA A 21 -15.67 -4.08 -5.75
C ALA A 21 -15.29 -3.22 -6.96
N SER A 22 -16.11 -2.21 -7.29
CA SER A 22 -15.88 -1.25 -8.37
C SER A 22 -14.88 -0.14 -8.01
N LEU A 23 -14.28 -0.18 -6.82
CA LEU A 23 -13.36 0.86 -6.38
C LEU A 23 -12.06 0.82 -7.21
N THR A 24 -11.78 1.90 -7.92
CA THR A 24 -10.57 2.03 -8.75
C THR A 24 -9.39 2.70 -8.05
N SER A 25 -9.66 3.48 -7.00
CA SER A 25 -8.62 4.19 -6.27
C SER A 25 -8.97 4.29 -4.78
N LEU A 26 -8.03 3.89 -3.94
CA LEU A 26 -8.11 3.91 -2.48
C LEU A 26 -6.93 4.69 -1.92
N ASN A 27 -7.22 5.69 -1.09
CA ASN A 27 -6.23 6.37 -0.29
C ASN A 27 -6.50 6.07 1.19
N PHE A 28 -5.47 5.65 1.90
CA PHE A 28 -5.56 5.08 3.23
C PHE A 28 -4.48 5.68 4.13
N GLY A 29 -4.81 6.14 5.35
CA GLY A 29 -3.77 6.65 6.22
C GLY A 29 -4.13 7.11 7.63
N ARG A 30 -3.09 7.55 8.34
CA ARG A 30 -3.11 8.09 9.71
C ARG A 30 -3.49 7.11 10.82
N PHE A 31 -3.31 5.80 10.61
CA PHE A 31 -3.54 4.77 11.62
C PHE A 31 -2.23 4.34 12.31
N PRO A 32 -1.89 4.89 13.48
CA PRO A 32 -0.57 4.70 14.09
C PRO A 32 -0.32 3.29 14.62
N ASN A 33 -1.38 2.53 14.93
CA ASN A 33 -1.30 1.17 15.49
C ASN A 33 -1.65 0.06 14.50
N LEU A 34 -1.88 0.41 13.24
CA LEU A 34 -2.17 -0.59 12.21
C LEU A 34 -0.91 -1.35 11.86
N GLU A 35 -0.97 -2.68 11.93
CA GLU A 35 0.17 -3.55 11.62
C GLU A 35 0.05 -4.22 10.25
N TYR A 36 -1.19 -4.47 9.82
CA TYR A 36 -1.51 -5.13 8.56
C TYR A 36 -2.65 -4.38 7.86
N LEU A 37 -2.47 -4.14 6.56
CA LEU A 37 -3.46 -3.47 5.73
C LEU A 37 -4.68 -4.35 5.43
N ALA A 38 -4.54 -5.66 5.55
CA ALA A 38 -5.49 -6.63 5.02
C ALA A 38 -5.15 -8.03 5.53
N SER A 39 -6.16 -8.79 5.96
CA SER A 39 -5.97 -10.19 6.33
C SER A 39 -6.30 -11.16 5.20
N LYS A 40 -7.16 -10.79 4.22
CA LYS A 40 -7.67 -11.69 3.16
C LYS A 40 -8.14 -11.03 1.85
N GLY A 41 -8.09 -9.71 1.67
CA GLY A 41 -9.15 -9.07 0.86
C GLY A 41 -8.80 -7.85 0.04
N PHE A 42 -7.52 -7.59 -0.21
CA PHE A 42 -7.17 -6.72 -1.34
C PHE A 42 -7.42 -7.41 -2.69
N GLN A 43 -7.25 -8.74 -2.79
CA GLN A 43 -7.53 -9.52 -4.01
C GLN A 43 -8.98 -9.40 -4.52
N LYS A 44 -9.94 -9.10 -3.64
CA LYS A 44 -11.36 -8.95 -4.02
C LYS A 44 -11.66 -7.63 -4.71
N LEU A 45 -10.78 -6.64 -4.56
CA LEU A 45 -10.91 -5.34 -5.21
C LEU A 45 -10.31 -5.42 -6.62
N SER A 46 -10.92 -6.25 -7.48
CA SER A 46 -10.40 -6.57 -8.82
C SER A 46 -10.38 -5.37 -9.78
N SER A 47 -11.05 -4.26 -9.42
CA SER A 47 -11.00 -3.00 -10.17
C SER A 47 -10.03 -1.99 -9.59
N LEU A 48 -9.34 -2.31 -8.48
CA LEU A 48 -8.46 -1.35 -7.81
C LEU A 48 -7.17 -1.17 -8.59
N GLU A 49 -6.96 0.04 -9.06
CA GLU A 49 -5.80 0.44 -9.86
C GLU A 49 -4.78 1.22 -9.05
N ARG A 50 -5.23 2.04 -8.08
CA ARG A 50 -4.38 2.95 -7.33
C ARG A 50 -4.56 2.78 -5.83
N LEU A 51 -3.46 2.54 -5.12
CA LEU A 51 -3.41 2.47 -3.67
C LEU A 51 -2.40 3.47 -3.13
N THR A 52 -2.85 4.38 -2.27
CA THR A 52 -1.97 5.29 -1.53
C THR A 52 -2.07 4.98 -0.04
N ILE A 53 -0.92 4.83 0.62
CA ILE A 53 -0.81 4.55 2.06
C ILE A 53 -0.01 5.68 2.70
N SER A 54 -0.55 6.32 3.74
CA SER A 54 0.12 7.46 4.39
C SER A 54 0.07 7.42 5.91
N GLY A 55 1.18 7.76 6.59
CA GLY A 55 1.18 8.02 8.04
C GLY A 55 0.77 6.82 8.91
N CYS A 56 1.16 5.60 8.53
CA CYS A 56 0.90 4.37 9.28
C CYS A 56 2.21 3.80 9.83
N GLY A 57 2.62 4.27 11.02
CA GLY A 57 3.96 4.02 11.55
C GLY A 57 4.29 2.57 11.92
N LYS A 58 3.28 1.77 12.32
CA LYS A 58 3.45 0.36 12.70
C LYS A 58 3.13 -0.62 11.57
N LEU A 59 2.78 -0.13 10.39
CA LEU A 59 2.36 -0.97 9.27
C LEU A 59 3.58 -1.71 8.73
N THR A 60 3.55 -3.04 8.75
CA THR A 60 4.66 -3.88 8.29
C THR A 60 4.32 -4.69 7.04
N SER A 61 3.05 -4.91 6.72
CA SER A 61 2.66 -5.70 5.55
C SER A 61 1.46 -5.13 4.82
N LEU A 62 1.51 -5.24 3.49
CA LEU A 62 0.45 -4.80 2.58
C LEU A 62 -0.79 -5.70 2.65
N SER A 63 -0.57 -6.99 2.82
CA SER A 63 -1.61 -8.03 2.84
C SER A 63 -0.90 -9.37 3.03
N LYS A 64 -1.54 -10.33 3.70
CA LYS A 64 -1.04 -11.71 3.74
C LYS A 64 -1.04 -12.35 2.34
N ASP A 65 -2.07 -12.09 1.55
CA ASP A 65 -2.31 -12.71 0.23
C ASP A 65 -1.90 -11.82 -0.95
N GLY A 66 -1.18 -10.72 -0.67
CA GLY A 66 -0.77 -9.75 -1.69
C GLY A 66 -1.86 -8.77 -2.11
N LEU A 67 -1.52 -7.94 -3.10
CA LEU A 67 -2.36 -6.90 -3.70
C LEU A 67 -3.09 -7.45 -4.94
N PRO A 68 -4.23 -6.86 -5.34
CA PRO A 68 -4.97 -7.30 -6.52
C PRO A 68 -4.12 -7.10 -7.79
N PRO A 69 -4.25 -8.00 -8.78
CA PRO A 69 -3.47 -7.92 -10.02
C PRO A 69 -3.80 -6.70 -10.89
N SER A 70 -4.94 -6.04 -10.63
CA SER A 70 -5.36 -4.81 -11.31
C SER A 70 -4.55 -3.57 -10.90
N ILE A 71 -3.74 -3.67 -9.85
CA ILE A 71 -3.04 -2.52 -9.30
C ILE A 71 -1.93 -2.06 -10.25
N VAL A 72 -1.96 -0.77 -10.58
CA VAL A 72 -0.98 -0.14 -11.48
C VAL A 72 -0.10 0.86 -10.76
N SER A 73 -0.58 1.42 -9.65
CA SER A 73 0.13 2.40 -8.83
C SER A 73 0.00 2.10 -7.33
N LEU A 74 1.15 2.09 -6.66
CA LEU A 74 1.27 2.01 -5.21
C LEU A 74 2.15 3.17 -4.70
N GLU A 75 1.60 3.97 -3.80
CA GLU A 75 2.33 5.07 -3.18
C GLU A 75 2.35 4.90 -1.66
N ILE A 76 3.53 5.04 -1.06
CA ILE A 76 3.73 4.84 0.38
C ILE A 76 4.46 6.07 0.94
N TYR A 77 3.82 6.76 1.89
CA TYR A 77 4.38 7.97 2.51
C TYR A 77 4.34 7.85 4.03
N ASN A 78 5.37 8.33 4.73
CA ASN A 78 5.40 8.32 6.20
C ASN A 78 5.02 6.96 6.83
N CYS A 79 5.50 5.84 6.25
CA CYS A 79 5.24 4.48 6.73
C CYS A 79 6.57 3.69 6.82
N PRO A 80 7.46 4.07 7.75
CA PRO A 80 8.88 3.69 7.70
C PRO A 80 9.13 2.17 7.71
N LEU A 81 8.35 1.41 8.49
CA LEU A 81 8.47 -0.04 8.56
C LEU A 81 8.06 -0.72 7.26
N LEU A 82 6.97 -0.25 6.65
CA LEU A 82 6.49 -0.77 5.37
C LEU A 82 7.46 -0.41 4.25
N GLU A 83 7.90 0.85 4.19
CA GLU A 83 8.85 1.35 3.18
C GLU A 83 10.15 0.54 3.21
N GLN A 84 10.68 0.21 4.38
CA GLN A 84 11.86 -0.64 4.52
C GLN A 84 11.63 -2.04 3.95
N ARG A 85 10.45 -2.62 4.18
CA ARG A 85 10.11 -3.99 3.76
C ARG A 85 9.73 -4.09 2.28
N CYS A 86 9.35 -2.98 1.67
CA CYS A 86 9.07 -2.83 0.25
C CYS A 86 10.32 -2.48 -0.59
N LYS A 87 11.50 -2.28 0.01
CA LYS A 87 12.75 -2.12 -0.76
C LYS A 87 13.05 -3.37 -1.59
N LYS A 88 13.88 -3.22 -2.63
CA LYS A 88 14.41 -4.37 -3.40
C LYS A 88 15.02 -5.39 -2.43
N GLU A 89 14.68 -6.66 -2.61
CA GLU A 89 15.03 -7.78 -1.68
C GLU A 89 14.37 -7.73 -0.29
N GLY A 90 13.51 -6.76 -0.02
CA GLY A 90 12.69 -6.69 1.17
C GLY A 90 11.60 -7.78 1.19
N GLN A 91 11.09 -8.09 2.39
CA GLN A 91 10.13 -9.18 2.59
C GLN A 91 8.80 -8.98 1.82
N GLU A 92 8.43 -7.74 1.50
CA GLU A 92 7.21 -7.42 0.75
C GLU A 92 7.49 -7.15 -0.74
N TRP A 93 8.75 -7.16 -1.18
CA TRP A 93 9.14 -6.83 -2.56
C TRP A 93 8.40 -7.68 -3.60
N SER A 94 8.31 -8.99 -3.38
CA SER A 94 7.65 -9.93 -4.30
C SER A 94 6.17 -9.59 -4.52
N LYS A 95 5.51 -8.96 -3.53
CA LYS A 95 4.10 -8.55 -3.62
C LYS A 95 3.90 -7.29 -4.44
N ILE A 96 4.95 -6.50 -4.69
CA ILE A 96 4.87 -5.22 -5.40
C ILE A 96 5.72 -5.17 -6.67
N ALA A 97 6.60 -6.15 -6.90
CA ALA A 97 7.51 -6.17 -8.04
C ALA A 97 6.81 -6.20 -9.41
N HIS A 98 5.56 -6.65 -9.46
CA HIS A 98 4.73 -6.65 -10.67
C HIS A 98 4.08 -5.29 -10.95
N ILE A 99 4.04 -4.39 -9.96
CA ILE A 99 3.35 -3.11 -10.05
C ILE A 99 4.18 -2.15 -10.91
N PRO A 100 3.61 -1.58 -11.98
CA PRO A 100 4.29 -0.61 -12.83
C PRO A 100 4.82 0.59 -12.05
N TYR A 101 3.97 1.29 -11.32
CA TYR A 101 4.34 2.50 -10.61
C TYR A 101 4.40 2.23 -9.11
N VAL A 102 5.58 2.40 -8.52
CA VAL A 102 5.71 2.40 -7.07
C VAL A 102 6.52 3.62 -6.63
N GLU A 103 6.04 4.31 -5.61
CA GLU A 103 6.71 5.50 -5.05
C GLU A 103 6.75 5.45 -3.52
N SER A 104 7.88 5.86 -2.94
CA SER A 104 7.99 6.15 -1.51
C SER A 104 9.00 7.26 -1.21
N GLU A 105 8.81 8.00 -0.10
CA GLU A 105 9.65 9.16 0.25
C GLU A 105 11.13 8.78 0.45
N TRP A 106 11.39 7.57 0.94
CA TRP A 106 12.75 7.10 1.24
C TRP A 106 13.52 6.60 0.02
N TRP A 107 12.86 6.33 -1.10
CA TRP A 107 13.56 5.87 -2.30
C TRP A 107 14.38 6.99 -2.95
N ILE A 108 14.08 8.26 -2.64
CA ILE A 108 14.82 9.43 -3.16
C ILE A 108 16.31 9.42 -2.73
N LEU A 109 16.67 8.72 -1.65
CA LEU A 109 18.04 8.69 -1.09
C LEU A 109 18.78 7.35 -1.24
N SER A 110 18.18 6.32 -1.82
CA SER A 110 18.82 5.01 -2.08
C SER A 110 18.75 4.68 -3.57
N PHE A 111 19.90 4.65 -4.23
CA PHE A 111 20.10 4.71 -5.69
C PHE A 111 19.59 3.54 -6.57
N GLU A 112 18.52 2.82 -6.22
CA GLU A 112 17.84 1.94 -7.18
C GLU A 112 16.32 2.07 -7.07
N PHE A 113 15.71 2.81 -8.00
CA PHE A 113 14.25 2.93 -8.09
C PHE A 113 13.69 1.95 -9.13
N ILE A 114 12.59 1.28 -8.77
CA ILE A 114 11.61 0.83 -9.76
C ILE A 114 11.09 2.09 -10.47
N ARG A 115 11.73 2.46 -11.56
CA ARG A 115 11.23 3.52 -12.42
C ARG A 115 10.28 2.87 -13.42
N LYS A 116 8.98 3.12 -13.28
CA LYS A 116 8.09 3.08 -14.43
C LYS A 116 7.16 4.29 -14.37
N GLY A 117 7.46 5.25 -15.24
CA GLY A 117 6.55 6.34 -15.58
C GLY A 117 6.76 7.64 -14.83
N ARG A 118 7.86 8.36 -15.11
CA ARG A 118 7.75 9.81 -15.27
C ARG A 118 7.69 10.04 -16.77
N ASN A 119 6.50 10.25 -17.34
CA ASN A 119 6.27 10.71 -18.71
C ASN A 119 4.89 11.39 -18.77
N GLY A 120 4.88 12.68 -19.12
CA GLY A 120 3.69 13.46 -19.50
C GLY A 120 3.37 14.59 -18.55
#